data_AF-A0A388TJP5-F1
#
_entry.id   AF-A0A388TJP5-F1
#
_cell.length_a   1.000
_cell.length_b   1.000
_cell.length_c   1.000
_cell.angle_alpha   90.00
_cell.angle_beta   90.00
_cell.angle_gamma   90.00
#
_symmetry.space_group_name_H-M   'P 1'
#
loop_
_entity.id
_entity.type
_entity.pdbx_description
1 polymer ?
#
loop_
_entity_poly.entity_id
_entity_poly.type
_entity_poly.pdbx_seq_one_letter_code
_entity_poly.pdbx_strand_id
1 'polypeptide(L)'
;MEVILLKDTEYGDKGAVVKVADGYARNFLFPRGVALPRTDSNLRHVEHISVQRQKKIEKEKAEVQAVADKIAQAAEITLSAKGSEGGQLFGAITHQQIADAINAAVGADIDRRRIQLKSVKEAGSYVVPIKLTFGLSATVRLKVVAEFDKKTDPAAKKLRKPRKKEEIAAEIEAQEKAAEAAKEAPPKA
;
A
#
# COMPACT_ATOMS: atom_id res chain seq x y z
N MET A 1 40.32 21.84 31.47
CA MET A 1 38.96 22.39 31.65
C MET A 1 37.93 21.31 31.36
N GLU A 2 36.78 21.33 32.03
CA GLU A 2 35.66 20.42 31.72
C GLU A 2 34.64 21.13 30.84
N VAL A 3 34.16 20.43 29.81
CA VAL A 3 33.21 20.95 28.83
C VAL A 3 32.11 19.94 28.57
N ILE A 4 30.93 20.43 28.21
CA ILE A 4 29.77 19.63 27.81
C ILE A 4 29.71 19.65 26.29
N LEU A 5 29.75 18.48 25.65
CA LEU A 5 29.70 18.38 24.19
C LEU A 5 28.27 18.59 23.68
N LEU A 6 28.10 19.42 22.64
CA LEU A 6 26.82 19.67 21.98
C LEU A 6 26.63 18.85 20.70
N LYS A 7 27.73 18.30 20.18
CA LYS A 7 27.78 17.45 18.99
C LYS A 7 28.55 16.18 19.33
N ASP A 8 28.30 15.15 18.55
CA ASP A 8 29.06 13.91 18.62
C ASP A 8 30.48 14.16 18.09
N THR A 9 31.49 13.66 18.79
CA THR A 9 32.91 13.85 18.49
C THR A 9 33.70 12.60 18.86
N GLU A 10 34.94 12.51 18.38
CA GLU A 10 35.85 11.41 18.73
C GLU A 10 36.08 11.24 20.24
N TYR A 11 35.88 12.30 21.01
CA TYR A 11 36.08 12.31 22.46
C TYR A 11 34.82 11.95 23.26
N GLY A 12 33.67 11.79 22.60
CA GLY A 12 32.42 11.38 23.23
C GLY A 12 31.17 11.89 22.52
N ASP A 13 30.04 11.32 22.96
CA ASP A 13 28.72 11.61 22.43
C ASP A 13 28.21 13.00 22.81
N LYS A 14 27.19 13.45 22.08
CA LYS A 14 26.44 14.66 22.42
C LYS A 14 25.86 14.58 23.84
N GLY A 15 26.18 15.58 24.66
CA GLY A 15 25.73 15.72 26.05
C GLY A 15 26.73 15.18 27.08
N ALA A 16 27.79 14.50 26.64
CA ALA A 16 28.82 13.99 27.53
C ALA A 16 29.67 15.15 28.10
N VAL A 17 30.10 14.96 29.35
CA VAL A 17 31.07 15.86 30.01
C VAL A 17 32.46 15.29 29.81
N VAL A 18 33.31 16.03 29.12
CA VAL A 18 34.68 15.59 28.79
C VAL A 18 35.69 16.60 29.33
N LYS A 19 36.81 16.09 29.83
CA LYS A 19 37.94 16.89 30.26
C LYS A 19 38.89 17.10 29.07
N VAL A 20 39.12 18.35 28.71
CA VAL A 20 39.96 18.75 27.57
C VAL A 20 40.98 19.81 27.99
N ALA A 21 42.00 20.01 27.15
CA ALA A 21 42.96 21.11 27.33
C ALA A 21 42.28 22.47 27.14
N ASP A 22 42.67 23.45 27.96
CA ASP A 22 42.01 24.76 28.02
C ASP A 22 42.10 25.52 26.69
N GLY A 23 43.25 25.46 26.01
CA GLY A 23 43.44 26.06 24.70
C GLY A 23 42.55 25.44 23.62
N TYR A 24 42.33 24.12 23.70
CA TYR A 24 41.44 23.42 22.77
C TYR A 24 39.97 23.82 22.97
N ALA A 25 39.53 23.93 24.23
CA ALA A 25 38.18 24.40 24.54
C ALA A 25 37.92 25.83 24.03
N ARG A 26 38.84 26.76 24.32
CA ARG A 26 38.67 28.19 24.00
C ARG A 26 38.84 28.52 22.53
N ASN A 27 39.81 27.90 21.85
CA ASN A 27 40.14 28.27 20.47
C ASN A 27 39.37 27.43 19.43
N PHE A 28 38.96 26.21 19.78
CA PHE A 28 38.33 25.29 18.83
C PHE A 28 36.89 24.96 19.20
N LEU A 29 36.62 24.47 20.42
CA LEU A 29 35.30 23.93 20.75
C LEU A 29 34.22 25.00 20.96
N PHE A 30 34.51 26.09 21.68
CA PHE A 30 33.53 27.16 21.94
C PHE A 30 33.21 27.99 20.69
N PRO A 31 34.19 28.47 19.89
CA PRO A 31 33.89 29.29 18.72
C PRO A 31 33.13 28.52 17.63
N ARG A 32 33.33 27.20 17.54
CA ARG A 32 32.61 26.33 16.60
C ARG A 32 31.27 25.81 17.12
N GLY A 33 30.89 26.19 18.35
CA GLY A 33 29.66 25.72 19.01
C GLY A 33 29.61 24.20 19.16
N VAL A 34 30.77 23.56 19.35
CA VAL A 34 30.88 22.10 19.53
C VAL A 34 30.72 21.73 21.00
N ALA A 35 31.12 22.61 21.93
CA ALA A 35 30.99 22.39 23.36
C ALA A 35 30.57 23.66 24.10
N LEU A 36 30.09 23.50 25.32
CA LEU A 36 29.85 24.57 26.29
C LEU A 36 30.72 24.36 27.53
N PRO A 37 31.07 25.42 28.28
CA PRO A 37 31.73 25.26 29.56
C PRO A 37 30.82 24.49 30.53
N ARG A 38 31.39 23.56 31.30
CA ARG A 38 30.66 22.85 32.35
C ARG A 38 30.31 23.83 33.47
N THR A 39 29.07 24.30 33.47
CA THR A 39 28.46 25.05 34.56
C THR A 39 27.14 24.36 34.91
N ASP A 40 26.67 24.50 36.16
CA ASP A 40 25.42 23.87 36.58
C ASP A 40 24.22 24.33 35.75
N SER A 41 24.22 25.60 35.34
CA SER A 41 23.20 26.15 34.44
C SER A 41 23.22 25.47 33.07
N ASN A 42 24.40 25.29 32.48
CA ASN A 42 24.53 24.66 31.16
C ASN A 42 24.20 23.16 31.23
N LEU A 43 24.59 22.49 32.31
CA LEU A 43 24.28 21.08 32.52
C LEU A 43 22.77 20.85 32.58
N ARG A 44 22.06 21.62 33.42
CA ARG A 44 20.59 21.57 33.49
C ARG A 44 19.93 21.93 32.17
N HIS A 45 20.48 22.90 31.43
CA HIS A 45 19.95 23.29 30.12
C HIS A 45 20.06 22.17 29.09
N VAL A 46 21.21 21.50 29.02
CA VAL A 46 21.44 20.38 28.11
C VAL A 46 20.58 19.17 28.47
N GLU A 47 20.47 18.86 29.77
CA GLU A 47 19.56 17.82 30.27
C GLU A 47 18.09 18.12 29.95
N HIS A 48 17.65 19.36 30.15
CA HIS A 48 16.28 19.74 29.82
C HIS A 48 16.02 19.58 28.31
N ILE A 49 16.96 20.02 27.45
CA ILE A 49 16.83 19.84 26.00
C ILE A 49 16.82 18.35 25.62
N SER A 50 17.66 17.52 26.24
CA SER A 50 17.73 16.10 25.93
C SER A 50 16.43 15.39 26.32
N VAL A 51 15.89 15.67 27.51
CA VAL A 51 14.62 15.12 27.99
C VAL A 51 13.46 15.58 27.10
N GLN A 52 13.40 16.86 26.72
CA GLN A 52 12.37 17.35 25.80
C GLN A 52 12.45 16.67 24.43
N ARG A 53 13.66 16.43 23.93
CA ARG A 53 13.87 15.73 22.66
C ARG A 53 13.45 14.27 22.76
N GLN A 54 13.82 13.57 23.83
CA GLN A 54 13.41 12.18 24.08
C GLN A 54 11.89 12.06 24.15
N LYS A 55 11.23 12.93 24.91
CA LYS A 55 9.75 12.97 24.99
C LYS A 55 9.09 13.19 23.64
N LYS A 56 9.65 14.02 22.76
CA LYS A 56 9.14 14.21 21.39
C LYS A 56 9.28 12.93 20.56
N ILE A 57 10.46 12.31 20.58
CA ILE A 57 10.72 11.07 19.86
C ILE A 57 9.80 9.95 20.35
N GLU A 58 9.59 9.83 21.66
CA GLU A 58 8.69 8.84 22.24
C GLU A 58 7.24 9.05 21.80
N LYS A 59 6.77 10.30 21.78
CA LYS A 59 5.43 10.64 21.27
C LYS A 59 5.27 10.27 19.80
N GLU A 60 6.21 10.69 18.96
CA GLU A 60 6.20 10.37 17.53
C GLU A 60 6.24 8.85 17.30
N LYS A 61 7.06 8.13 18.08
CA LYS A 61 7.11 6.66 18.03
C LYS A 61 5.79 6.02 18.44
N ALA A 62 5.14 6.52 19.50
CA ALA A 62 3.84 6.03 19.95
C ALA A 62 2.75 6.28 18.90
N GLU A 63 2.74 7.44 18.25
CA GLU A 63 1.82 7.75 17.15
C GLU A 63 2.02 6.80 15.96
N VAL A 64 3.28 6.58 15.55
CA VAL A 64 3.59 5.65 14.46
C VAL A 64 3.22 4.22 14.83
N GLN A 65 3.41 3.81 16.08
CA GLN A 65 3.03 2.49 16.56
C GLN A 65 1.51 2.31 16.56
N ALA A 66 0.75 3.31 17.00
CA ALA A 66 -0.71 3.28 16.90
C ALA A 66 -1.20 3.15 15.45
N VAL A 67 -0.52 3.80 14.49
CA VAL A 67 -0.81 3.62 13.06
C VAL A 67 -0.46 2.19 12.60
N ALA A 68 0.67 1.64 13.05
CA ALA A 68 1.06 0.26 12.74
C ALA A 68 0.00 -0.75 13.22
N ASP A 69 -0.51 -0.55 14.44
CA ASP A 69 -1.53 -1.41 15.03
C ASP A 69 -2.85 -1.32 14.27
N LYS A 70 -3.27 -0.11 13.87
CA LYS A 70 -4.46 0.08 13.01
C LYS A 70 -4.32 -0.63 11.67
N ILE A 71 -3.14 -0.58 11.07
CA ILE A 71 -2.84 -1.28 9.81
C ILE A 71 -2.89 -2.80 10.00
N ALA A 72 -2.33 -3.31 11.10
CA ALA A 72 -2.35 -4.74 11.40
C ALA A 72 -3.75 -5.27 11.72
N GLN A 73 -4.60 -4.44 12.31
CA GLN A 73 -6.02 -4.75 12.58
C GLN A 73 -6.92 -4.57 11.35
N ALA A 74 -6.44 -3.90 10.30
CA ALA A 74 -7.21 -3.71 9.08
C ALA A 74 -7.57 -5.07 8.48
N ALA A 75 -8.86 -5.25 8.21
CA ALA A 75 -9.34 -6.41 7.47
C ALA A 75 -8.74 -6.44 6.05
N GLU A 76 -8.90 -7.58 5.38
CA GLU A 76 -8.44 -7.78 4.01
C GLU A 76 -8.93 -6.67 3.07
N ILE A 77 -8.00 -5.94 2.46
CA ILE A 77 -8.31 -4.82 1.56
C ILE A 77 -8.53 -5.37 0.16
N THR A 78 -9.73 -5.17 -0.37
CA THR A 78 -10.08 -5.63 -1.72
C THR A 78 -9.88 -4.52 -2.74
N LEU A 79 -9.11 -4.80 -3.79
CA LEU A 79 -8.89 -3.94 -4.94
C LEU A 79 -9.44 -4.61 -6.18
N SER A 80 -10.37 -3.94 -6.88
CA SER A 80 -10.85 -4.42 -8.18
C SER A 80 -10.14 -3.72 -9.34
N ALA A 81 -9.80 -4.51 -10.36
CA ALA A 81 -9.14 -4.02 -11.57
C ALA A 81 -9.61 -4.82 -12.79
N LYS A 82 -9.62 -4.20 -13.97
CA LYS A 82 -10.02 -4.88 -15.22
C LYS A 82 -8.99 -5.93 -15.61
N GLY A 83 -9.45 -7.14 -15.94
CA GLY A 83 -8.57 -8.25 -16.34
C GLY A 83 -9.19 -9.17 -17.39
N SER A 84 -8.47 -10.26 -17.68
CA SER A 84 -8.92 -11.41 -18.50
C SER A 84 -9.35 -12.59 -17.64
N GLU A 85 -10.27 -13.43 -18.14
CA GLU A 85 -10.91 -14.54 -17.42
C GLU A 85 -9.91 -15.49 -16.72
N GLY A 86 -8.68 -15.58 -17.25
CA GLY A 86 -7.56 -16.30 -16.65
C GLY A 86 -6.84 -15.63 -15.47
N GLY A 87 -7.39 -14.54 -14.91
CA GLY A 87 -6.84 -13.86 -13.73
C GLY A 87 -5.69 -12.88 -14.01
N GLN A 88 -5.29 -12.68 -15.27
CA GLN A 88 -4.33 -11.65 -15.65
C GLN A 88 -5.01 -10.28 -15.73
N LEU A 89 -4.40 -9.25 -15.15
CA LEU A 89 -4.90 -7.88 -15.19
C LEU A 89 -4.41 -7.19 -16.46
N PHE A 90 -5.28 -6.38 -17.08
CA PHE A 90 -4.89 -5.58 -18.25
C PHE A 90 -3.96 -4.41 -17.89
N GLY A 91 -3.99 -3.96 -16.63
CA GLY A 91 -3.11 -2.96 -16.08
C GLY A 91 -2.41 -3.46 -14.82
N ALA A 92 -1.15 -3.06 -14.62
CA ALA A 92 -0.46 -3.34 -13.37
C ALA A 92 -1.00 -2.44 -12.26
N ILE A 93 -1.34 -3.04 -11.12
CA ILE A 93 -1.68 -2.28 -9.92
C ILE A 93 -0.42 -1.61 -9.41
N THR A 94 -0.47 -0.29 -9.33
CA THR A 94 0.67 0.54 -8.93
C THR A 94 0.71 0.72 -7.42
N HIS A 95 1.89 1.08 -6.89
CA HIS A 95 2.06 1.40 -5.46
C HIS A 95 1.12 2.52 -5.00
N GLN A 96 0.76 3.45 -5.90
CA GLN A 96 -0.16 4.54 -5.59
C GLN A 96 -1.57 4.02 -5.33
N GLN A 97 -2.11 3.17 -6.20
CA GLN A 97 -3.43 2.54 -5.99
C GLN A 97 -3.48 1.72 -4.70
N ILE A 98 -2.39 1.03 -4.36
CA ILE A 98 -2.27 0.29 -3.11
C ILE A 98 -2.29 1.25 -1.90
N ALA A 99 -1.52 2.33 -1.96
CA ALA A 99 -1.50 3.34 -0.89
C ALA A 99 -2.88 3.96 -0.68
N ASP A 100 -3.54 4.37 -1.76
CA ASP A 100 -4.86 5.00 -1.71
C ASP A 100 -5.91 4.05 -1.11
N ALA A 101 -5.86 2.76 -1.46
CA ALA A 101 -6.76 1.75 -0.89
C ALA A 101 -6.51 1.51 0.61
N ILE A 102 -5.24 1.48 1.03
CA ILE A 102 -4.90 1.36 2.46
C ILE A 102 -5.34 2.61 3.23
N ASN A 103 -5.11 3.79 2.67
CA ASN A 103 -5.50 5.06 3.28
C ASN A 103 -7.02 5.17 3.43
N ALA A 104 -7.78 4.72 2.43
CA ALA A 104 -9.24 4.68 2.48
C ALA A 104 -9.78 3.68 3.52
N ALA A 105 -9.14 2.52 3.69
CA ALA A 105 -9.58 1.49 4.63
C ALA A 105 -9.22 1.80 6.09
N VAL A 106 -8.03 2.35 6.33
CA VAL A 106 -7.46 2.54 7.67
C VAL A 106 -7.64 3.98 8.17
N GLY A 107 -7.87 4.94 7.27
CA GLY A 107 -7.93 6.36 7.61
C GLY A 107 -6.56 6.92 8.03
N ALA A 108 -5.48 6.36 7.51
CA ALA A 108 -4.11 6.82 7.73
C ALA A 108 -3.55 7.48 6.46
N ASP A 109 -2.53 8.34 6.60
CA ASP A 109 -1.80 8.93 5.47
C ASP A 109 -0.49 8.17 5.26
N ILE A 110 -0.52 7.14 4.42
CA ILE A 110 0.63 6.32 4.06
C ILE A 110 1.14 6.73 2.69
N ASP A 111 2.42 7.11 2.62
CA ASP A 111 3.12 7.36 1.35
C ASP A 111 3.41 6.04 0.62
N ARG A 112 3.15 6.02 -0.69
CA ARG A 112 3.51 4.94 -1.63
C ARG A 112 4.95 4.45 -1.52
N ARG A 113 5.90 5.29 -1.10
CA ARG A 113 7.33 4.91 -0.92
C ARG A 113 7.56 3.92 0.22
N ARG A 114 6.62 3.81 1.15
CA ARG A 114 6.71 2.92 2.32
C ARG A 114 6.28 1.48 2.01
N ILE A 115 5.61 1.27 0.88
CA ILE A 115 5.05 -0.02 0.48
C ILE A 115 6.15 -0.86 -0.16
N GLN A 116 6.40 -2.04 0.41
CA GLN A 116 7.42 -2.97 -0.07
C GLN A 116 6.80 -4.13 -0.86
N LEU A 117 6.04 -3.81 -1.91
CA LEU A 117 5.48 -4.81 -2.83
C LEU A 117 5.69 -4.34 -4.28
N LYS A 118 6.14 -5.23 -5.16
CA LYS A 118 6.22 -4.92 -6.60
C LYS A 118 4.81 -4.73 -7.19
N SER A 119 4.71 -4.03 -8.32
CA SER A 119 3.44 -3.87 -9.02
C SER A 119 2.80 -5.23 -9.34
N VAL A 120 1.52 -5.39 -9.04
CA VAL A 120 0.77 -6.64 -9.21
C VAL A 120 0.11 -6.68 -10.59
N LYS A 121 0.26 -7.79 -11.32
CA LYS A 121 -0.33 -7.98 -12.66
C LYS A 121 -1.35 -9.11 -12.72
N GLU A 122 -1.54 -9.83 -11.62
CA GLU A 122 -2.41 -10.99 -11.54
C GLU A 122 -3.37 -10.81 -10.36
N ALA A 123 -4.60 -11.28 -10.53
CA ALA A 123 -5.57 -11.35 -9.46
C ALA A 123 -5.16 -12.43 -8.46
N GLY A 124 -5.30 -12.14 -7.17
CA GLY A 124 -4.81 -13.01 -6.12
C GLY A 124 -4.77 -12.34 -4.76
N SER A 125 -4.34 -13.10 -3.76
CA SER A 125 -4.12 -12.58 -2.40
C SER A 125 -2.63 -12.33 -2.19
N TYR A 126 -2.30 -11.13 -1.72
CA TYR A 126 -0.93 -10.68 -1.49
C TYR A 126 -0.78 -10.17 -0.05
N VAL A 127 0.39 -10.42 0.54
CA VAL A 127 0.78 -9.81 1.81
C VAL A 127 1.69 -8.63 1.48
N VAL A 128 1.26 -7.43 1.91
CA VAL A 128 1.94 -6.17 1.65
C VAL A 128 2.66 -5.73 2.93
N PRO A 129 4.00 -5.85 3.00
CA PRO A 129 4.76 -5.24 4.09
C PRO A 129 4.90 -3.73 3.85
N ILE A 130 4.61 -2.95 4.88
CA ILE A 130 4.71 -1.49 4.91
C ILE A 130 5.78 -1.11 5.93
N LYS A 131 6.82 -0.40 5.49
CA LYS A 131 7.86 0.15 6.36
C LYS A 131 7.45 1.52 6.88
N LEU A 132 7.27 1.60 8.19
CA LEU A 132 6.98 2.84 8.89
C LEU A 132 8.28 3.46 9.44
N THR A 133 8.16 4.65 10.00
CA THR A 133 9.27 5.36 10.64
C THR A 133 9.75 4.62 11.90
N PHE A 134 10.94 4.94 12.40
CA PHE A 134 11.52 4.37 13.62
C PHE A 134 11.78 2.85 13.58
N GLY A 135 11.92 2.29 12.38
CA GLY A 135 12.20 0.86 12.18
C GLY A 135 11.00 -0.05 12.40
N LEU A 136 9.79 0.50 12.51
CA LEU A 136 8.55 -0.27 12.65
C LEU A 136 8.08 -0.76 11.28
N SER A 137 7.54 -1.98 11.21
CA SER A 137 6.91 -2.51 10.00
C SER A 137 5.56 -3.12 10.32
N ALA A 138 4.59 -2.90 9.44
CA ALA A 138 3.25 -3.47 9.51
C ALA A 138 2.96 -4.28 8.25
N THR A 139 2.06 -5.27 8.34
CA THR A 139 1.66 -6.10 7.20
C THR A 139 0.16 -6.00 6.97
N VAL A 140 -0.23 -5.92 5.69
CA VAL A 140 -1.63 -5.86 5.27
C VAL A 140 -1.92 -6.99 4.29
N ARG A 141 -3.11 -7.59 4.38
CA ARG A 141 -3.59 -8.54 3.37
C ARG A 141 -4.36 -7.78 2.29
N LEU A 142 -3.95 -7.98 1.05
CA LEU A 142 -4.52 -7.33 -0.12
C LEU A 142 -5.08 -8.39 -1.06
N LYS A 143 -6.37 -8.28 -1.37
CA LYS A 143 -7.06 -9.16 -2.31
C LYS A 143 -7.33 -8.41 -3.60
N VAL A 144 -6.77 -8.90 -4.69
CA VAL A 144 -6.99 -8.34 -6.02
C VAL A 144 -8.06 -9.16 -6.74
N VAL A 145 -9.12 -8.51 -7.19
CA VAL A 145 -10.22 -9.12 -7.95
C VAL A 145 -10.21 -8.58 -9.38
N ALA A 146 -10.23 -9.48 -10.36
CA ALA A 146 -10.38 -9.11 -11.76
C ALA A 146 -11.85 -8.89 -12.11
N GLU A 147 -12.20 -7.71 -12.61
CA GLU A 147 -13.53 -7.40 -13.15
C GLU A 147 -13.57 -7.65 -14.66
N PHE A 148 -14.50 -8.51 -15.10
CA PHE A 148 -14.76 -8.83 -16.51
C PHE A 148 -16.01 -8.11 -17.00
N ASP A 149 -15.84 -7.00 -17.72
CA ASP A 149 -16.93 -6.41 -18.50
C ASP A 149 -17.11 -7.21 -19.81
N LYS A 150 -18.13 -8.08 -19.87
CA LYS A 150 -18.55 -8.79 -21.11
C LYS A 150 -18.99 -7.86 -22.28
N LYS A 151 -18.83 -6.54 -22.16
CA LYS A 151 -19.28 -5.54 -23.15
C LYS A 151 -18.18 -4.99 -24.05
N THR A 152 -16.91 -5.22 -23.76
CA THR A 152 -15.78 -4.71 -24.57
C THR A 152 -15.04 -5.83 -25.30
N ASP A 153 -15.75 -6.52 -26.17
CA ASP A 153 -15.16 -7.31 -27.26
C ASP A 153 -15.05 -6.45 -28.53
N PRO A 154 -13.84 -6.13 -29.03
CA PRO A 154 -13.69 -5.63 -30.41
C PRO A 154 -14.00 -6.71 -31.47
N ALA A 155 -14.19 -7.98 -31.07
CA ALA A 155 -14.48 -9.09 -31.97
C ALA A 155 -15.97 -9.24 -32.38
N ALA A 156 -16.90 -8.50 -31.75
CA ALA A 156 -18.33 -8.65 -32.02
C ALA A 156 -18.82 -8.02 -33.35
N LYS A 157 -17.95 -7.33 -34.12
CA LYS A 157 -18.36 -6.65 -35.37
C LYS A 157 -18.19 -7.47 -36.65
N LYS A 158 -17.63 -8.70 -36.62
CA LYS A 158 -17.42 -9.51 -37.85
C LYS A 158 -18.29 -10.75 -38.02
N LEU A 159 -19.10 -11.15 -37.03
CA LEU A 159 -19.90 -12.40 -37.13
C LEU A 159 -21.42 -12.21 -37.20
N ARG A 160 -21.91 -11.01 -37.54
CA ARG A 160 -23.33 -10.77 -37.80
C ARG A 160 -23.56 -10.28 -39.23
N LYS A 161 -23.40 -11.17 -40.20
CA LYS A 161 -24.39 -11.21 -41.29
C LYS A 161 -25.59 -11.94 -40.69
N PRO A 162 -26.71 -11.26 -40.37
CA PRO A 162 -27.91 -11.98 -39.99
C PRO A 162 -28.34 -12.79 -41.22
N ARG A 163 -28.29 -14.13 -41.13
CA ARG A 163 -29.15 -14.96 -41.99
C ARG A 163 -30.59 -14.55 -41.67
N LYS A 164 -31.33 -14.22 -42.72
CA LYS A 164 -32.68 -13.68 -42.65
C LYS A 164 -33.54 -14.52 -41.72
N LYS A 165 -34.31 -13.85 -40.85
CA LYS A 165 -35.38 -14.44 -40.04
C LYS A 165 -36.41 -15.23 -40.87
N GLU A 166 -36.46 -15.02 -42.18
CA GLU A 166 -37.35 -15.71 -43.11
C GLU A 166 -37.00 -17.20 -43.29
N GLU A 167 -35.72 -17.61 -43.19
CA GLU A 167 -35.34 -19.03 -43.36
C GLU A 167 -35.70 -19.89 -42.13
N ILE A 168 -35.59 -19.32 -40.92
CA ILE A 168 -35.91 -20.03 -39.67
C ILE A 168 -37.43 -20.22 -39.52
N ALA A 169 -38.23 -19.28 -40.01
CA ALA A 169 -39.69 -19.40 -39.99
C ALA A 169 -40.19 -20.51 -40.94
N ALA A 170 -39.57 -20.66 -42.12
CA ALA A 170 -39.95 -21.69 -43.08
C ALA A 170 -39.60 -23.11 -42.60
N GLU A 171 -38.54 -23.27 -41.81
CA GLU A 171 -38.08 -24.58 -41.33
C GLU A 171 -38.90 -25.09 -40.13
N ILE A 172 -39.48 -24.19 -39.32
CA ILE A 172 -40.37 -24.55 -38.21
C ILE A 172 -41.78 -24.90 -38.72
N GLU A 173 -42.30 -24.16 -39.70
CA GLU A 173 -43.65 -24.41 -40.25
C GLU A 173 -43.71 -25.74 -41.06
N ALA A 174 -42.58 -26.15 -41.65
CA ALA A 174 -42.47 -27.46 -42.33
C ALA A 174 -42.42 -28.64 -41.35
N GLN A 175 -41.89 -28.45 -40.14
CA GLN A 175 -41.86 -29.50 -39.11
C GLN A 175 -43.20 -29.68 -38.39
N GLU A 176 -43.97 -28.59 -38.19
CA GLU A 176 -45.32 -28.71 -37.60
C GLU A 176 -46.31 -29.39 -38.54
N LYS A 177 -46.26 -29.13 -39.86
CA LYS A 177 -47.11 -29.83 -40.85
C LYS A 177 -46.76 -31.32 -41.01
N ALA A 178 -45.49 -31.70 -40.81
CA ALA A 178 -45.08 -33.11 -40.83
C ALA A 178 -45.52 -33.88 -39.57
N ALA A 179 -45.64 -33.21 -38.42
CA ALA A 179 -46.10 -33.82 -37.17
C ALA A 179 -47.63 -34.03 -37.13
N GLU A 180 -48.40 -33.20 -37.84
CA GLU A 180 -49.86 -33.31 -37.89
C GLU A 180 -50.34 -34.42 -38.84
N ALA A 181 -49.60 -34.69 -39.93
CA ALA A 181 -49.91 -35.79 -40.87
C ALA A 181 -49.66 -37.21 -40.31
N ALA A 182 -48.94 -37.35 -39.19
CA ALA A 182 -48.66 -38.65 -38.56
C ALA A 182 -49.73 -39.10 -37.54
N LYS A 183 -50.74 -38.26 -37.24
CA LYS A 183 -51.81 -38.58 -36.28
C LYS A 183 -53.15 -39.00 -36.91
N GLU A 184 -53.28 -38.98 -38.24
CA GLU A 184 -54.53 -39.34 -38.92
C GLU A 184 -54.30 -40.36 -40.05
N ALA A 185 -54.04 -41.62 -39.67
CA ALA A 185 -54.26 -42.76 -40.55
C ALA A 185 -54.94 -43.90 -39.74
N PRO A 186 -56.04 -44.49 -40.27
CA PRO A 186 -57.06 -45.17 -39.48
C PRO A 186 -56.69 -46.58 -38.99
N PRO A 187 -57.32 -47.07 -37.90
CA PRO A 187 -57.20 -48.46 -37.47
C PRO A 187 -58.01 -49.38 -38.39
N LYS A 188 -57.37 -50.42 -38.95
CA LYS A 188 -57.97 -51.61 -39.59
C LYS A 188 -56.81 -52.58 -39.93
N ALA A 189 -56.85 -53.88 -39.70
CA ALA A 189 -57.87 -54.81 -39.22
C ALA A 189 -57.16 -55.98 -38.53
#